data_AF-A0A9E3RPA0-F1
#
_entry.id   AF-A0A9E3RPA0-F1
#
_cell.length_a   1.000
_cell.length_b   1.000
_cell.length_c   1.000
_cell.angle_alpha   90.00
_cell.angle_beta   90.00
_cell.angle_gamma   90.00
#
_symmetry.space_group_name_H-M   'P 1'
#
loop_
_entity.id
_entity.type
_entity.pdbx_description
1 polymer ?
#
loop_
_entity_poly.entity_id
_entity_poly.type
_entity_poly.pdbx_seq_one_letter_code
_entity_poly.pdbx_strand_id
1 'polypeptide(L)'
;MTQFILKLKHWQLFVLMIALPSIGAMTIMGSMVSSLLTLDPATPEQFSQIMKSIFIYSLPFSIMATSIQYTWLWAVVKGLQHKIPGDIDLHIKRFNIVFVSTIILLLLLYTLMYIMFSTLFASFPEQSVNPEYFVVFFITFPVNMAMFGCSLYLMYFAAQTLKTVELQHKSGFDKCALEFVLFFFNIVGIWILQPRINKLMEDPHPLSEIQ
;
A
#
# COMPACT_ATOMS: atom_id res chain seq x y z
N MET A 1 -9.61 -16.35 6.67
CA MET A 1 -9.11 -15.43 5.61
C MET A 1 -7.58 -15.31 5.60
N THR A 2 -6.92 -15.01 6.73
CA THR A 2 -5.44 -14.86 6.80
C THR A 2 -4.68 -16.05 6.19
N GLN A 3 -5.07 -17.27 6.55
CA GLN A 3 -4.49 -18.53 6.05
C GLN A 3 -4.51 -18.66 4.52
N PHE A 4 -5.52 -18.11 3.84
CA PHE A 4 -5.62 -18.16 2.39
C PHE A 4 -4.55 -17.27 1.74
N ILE A 5 -4.43 -16.03 2.22
CA ILE A 5 -3.47 -15.04 1.70
C ILE A 5 -2.03 -15.50 1.90
N LEU A 6 -1.72 -16.07 3.07
CA LEU A 6 -0.37 -16.57 3.36
C LEU A 6 0.01 -17.80 2.54
N LYS A 7 -0.97 -18.52 1.98
CA LYS A 7 -0.74 -19.68 1.11
C LYS A 7 -0.66 -19.33 -0.37
N LEU A 8 -0.93 -18.08 -0.75
CA LEU A 8 -0.77 -17.63 -2.15
C LEU A 8 0.69 -17.79 -2.59
N LYS A 9 0.90 -18.16 -3.85
CA LYS A 9 2.23 -18.13 -4.46
C LYS A 9 2.67 -16.66 -4.63
N HIS A 10 3.97 -16.40 -4.53
CA HIS A 10 4.55 -15.06 -4.72
C HIS A 10 4.07 -14.38 -6.02
N TRP A 11 3.99 -15.13 -7.13
CA TRP A 11 3.51 -14.57 -8.40
C TRP A 11 2.01 -14.20 -8.37
N GLN A 12 1.17 -14.93 -7.63
CA GLN A 12 -0.26 -14.61 -7.50
C GLN A 12 -0.44 -13.29 -6.75
N LEU A 13 0.30 -13.14 -5.63
CA LEU A 13 0.28 -11.91 -4.85
C LEU A 13 0.86 -10.74 -5.64
N PHE A 14 1.95 -10.96 -6.39
CA PHE A 14 2.54 -9.95 -7.28
C PHE A 14 1.56 -9.49 -8.37
N VAL A 15 0.85 -10.43 -9.02
CA VAL A 15 -0.14 -10.09 -10.05
C VAL A 15 -1.28 -9.26 -9.46
N LEU A 16 -1.83 -9.67 -8.32
CA LEU A 16 -2.94 -8.98 -7.67
C LEU A 16 -2.55 -7.59 -7.15
N MET A 17 -1.38 -7.46 -6.55
CA MET A 17 -0.96 -6.25 -5.86
C MET A 17 -0.28 -5.23 -6.79
N ILE A 18 0.39 -5.70 -7.84
CA ILE A 18 1.26 -4.86 -8.68
C ILE A 18 0.84 -4.95 -10.15
N ALA A 19 0.94 -6.12 -10.78
CA ALA A 19 0.80 -6.21 -12.24
C ALA A 19 -0.59 -5.76 -12.72
N LEU A 20 -1.66 -6.22 -12.08
CA LEU A 20 -3.04 -5.88 -12.48
C LEU A 20 -3.35 -4.38 -12.28
N PRO A 21 -3.10 -3.76 -11.10
CA PRO A 21 -3.23 -2.31 -10.95
C PRO A 21 -2.37 -1.51 -11.93
N SER A 22 -1.13 -1.92 -12.17
CA SER A 22 -0.22 -1.21 -13.08
C SER A 22 -0.67 -1.28 -14.53
N ILE A 23 -1.10 -2.45 -15.01
CA ILE A 23 -1.63 -2.60 -16.37
C ILE A 23 -2.89 -1.75 -16.52
N GLY A 24 -3.81 -1.77 -15.55
CA GLY A 24 -5.00 -0.92 -15.56
C GLY A 24 -4.69 0.58 -15.56
N ALA A 25 -3.69 1.02 -14.79
CA ALA A 25 -3.23 2.40 -14.80
C ALA A 25 -2.58 2.77 -16.15
N MET A 26 -1.78 1.87 -16.74
CA MET A 26 -1.14 2.07 -18.03
C MET A 26 -2.13 2.16 -19.18
N THR A 27 -3.23 1.40 -19.17
CA THR A 27 -4.27 1.51 -20.21
C THR A 27 -5.00 2.85 -20.15
N ILE A 28 -5.28 3.35 -18.95
CA ILE A 28 -5.86 4.69 -18.73
C ILE A 28 -4.86 5.78 -19.16
N MET A 29 -3.58 5.61 -18.84
CA MET A 29 -2.55 6.56 -19.27
C MET A 29 -2.33 6.53 -20.79
N GLY A 30 -2.46 5.36 -21.43
CA GLY A 30 -2.42 5.22 -22.88
C GLY A 30 -3.59 5.94 -23.56
N SER A 31 -4.81 5.80 -23.01
CA SER A 31 -5.98 6.52 -23.53
C SER A 31 -5.86 8.04 -23.31
N MET A 32 -5.23 8.48 -22.22
CA MET A 32 -4.87 9.89 -22.01
C MET A 32 -3.98 10.39 -23.13
N VAL A 33 -2.83 9.74 -23.37
CA VAL A 33 -1.87 10.19 -24.39
C VAL A 33 -2.54 10.26 -25.76
N SER A 34 -3.35 9.25 -26.11
CA SER A 34 -4.13 9.28 -27.35
C SER A 34 -5.08 10.49 -27.41
N SER A 35 -5.78 10.80 -26.32
CA SER A 35 -6.72 11.93 -26.24
C SER A 35 -6.00 13.27 -26.29
N LEU A 36 -4.83 13.39 -25.65
CA LEU A 36 -3.96 14.57 -25.68
C LEU A 36 -3.37 14.83 -27.08
N LEU A 37 -3.05 13.78 -27.85
CA LEU A 37 -2.53 13.92 -29.21
C LEU A 37 -3.60 14.39 -30.21
N THR A 38 -4.88 14.17 -29.89
CA THR A 38 -6.03 14.62 -30.70
C THR A 38 -6.64 15.93 -30.22
N LEU A 39 -6.13 16.50 -29.12
CA LEU A 39 -6.66 17.74 -28.54
C LEU A 39 -6.34 18.92 -29.43
N ASP A 40 -7.38 19.69 -29.75
CA ASP A 40 -7.21 21.04 -30.28
C ASP A 40 -6.73 21.96 -29.13
N PRO A 41 -5.52 22.58 -29.25
CA PRO A 41 -4.99 23.48 -28.22
C PRO A 41 -5.92 24.63 -27.82
N ALA A 42 -6.92 24.95 -28.66
CA ALA A 42 -7.88 26.01 -28.42
C ALA A 42 -9.00 25.64 -27.41
N THR A 43 -9.01 24.43 -26.83
CA THR A 43 -10.10 23.97 -25.94
C THR A 43 -9.64 23.56 -24.51
N PRO A 44 -9.37 24.53 -23.62
CA PRO A 44 -8.94 24.27 -22.23
C PRO A 44 -9.91 23.38 -21.42
N GLU A 45 -11.19 23.43 -21.74
CA GLU A 45 -12.25 22.63 -21.11
C GLU A 45 -12.09 21.14 -21.40
N GLN A 46 -11.72 20.77 -22.64
CA GLN A 46 -11.50 19.37 -23.01
C GLN A 46 -10.28 18.82 -22.28
N PHE A 47 -9.21 19.61 -22.16
CA PHE A 47 -8.03 19.25 -21.37
C PHE A 47 -8.37 18.98 -19.90
N SER A 48 -9.13 19.89 -19.27
CA SER A 48 -9.64 19.71 -17.89
C SER A 48 -10.42 18.41 -17.72
N GLN A 49 -11.36 18.12 -18.62
CA GLN A 49 -12.19 16.92 -18.54
C GLN A 49 -11.38 15.63 -18.70
N ILE A 50 -10.41 15.64 -19.63
CA ILE A 50 -9.48 14.52 -19.82
C ILE A 50 -8.72 14.28 -18.52
N MET A 51 -8.12 15.31 -17.92
CA MET A 51 -7.38 15.18 -16.65
C MET A 51 -8.26 14.65 -15.52
N LYS A 52 -9.47 15.18 -15.34
CA LYS A 52 -10.42 14.68 -14.32
C LYS A 52 -10.73 13.20 -14.52
N SER A 53 -11.06 12.81 -15.75
CA SER A 53 -11.46 11.45 -16.07
C SER A 53 -10.37 10.43 -15.72
N ILE A 54 -9.11 10.77 -16.01
CA ILE A 54 -7.95 9.92 -15.73
C ILE A 54 -7.79 9.68 -14.24
N PHE A 55 -7.83 10.75 -13.45
CA PHE A 55 -7.69 10.62 -12.00
C PHE A 55 -8.84 9.78 -11.43
N ILE A 56 -10.08 10.09 -11.78
CA ILE A 56 -11.26 9.38 -11.28
C ILE A 56 -11.22 7.89 -11.67
N TYR A 57 -10.85 7.55 -12.91
CA TYR A 57 -10.78 6.17 -13.36
C TYR A 57 -9.55 5.41 -12.87
N SER A 58 -8.45 6.10 -12.51
CA SER A 58 -7.27 5.49 -11.91
C SER A 58 -7.44 5.18 -10.42
N LEU A 59 -8.31 5.92 -9.71
CA LEU A 59 -8.53 5.76 -8.26
C LEU A 59 -8.89 4.32 -7.84
N PRO A 60 -9.81 3.60 -8.52
CA PRO A 60 -10.13 2.22 -8.16
C PRO A 60 -8.91 1.29 -8.19
N PHE A 61 -8.02 1.44 -9.17
CA PHE A 61 -6.80 0.63 -9.28
C PHE A 61 -5.83 0.91 -8.12
N SER A 62 -5.69 2.18 -7.75
CA SER A 62 -4.90 2.60 -6.58
C SER A 62 -5.47 2.04 -5.28
N ILE A 63 -6.78 2.16 -5.07
CA ILE A 63 -7.47 1.62 -3.88
C ILE A 63 -7.28 0.11 -3.81
N MET A 64 -7.44 -0.59 -4.92
CA MET A 64 -7.24 -2.04 -5.00
C MET A 64 -5.81 -2.42 -4.60
N ALA A 65 -4.80 -1.78 -5.19
CA ALA A 65 -3.39 -2.05 -4.90
C ALA A 65 -3.06 -1.85 -3.42
N THR A 66 -3.42 -0.69 -2.85
CA THR A 66 -3.13 -0.40 -1.43
C THR A 66 -3.91 -1.30 -0.48
N SER A 67 -5.16 -1.63 -0.81
CA SER A 67 -5.98 -2.50 0.04
C SER A 67 -5.40 -3.90 0.11
N ILE A 68 -4.92 -4.44 -1.02
CA ILE A 68 -4.24 -5.75 -1.07
C ILE A 68 -2.94 -5.69 -0.26
N GLN A 69 -2.15 -4.62 -0.39
CA GLN A 69 -0.89 -4.45 0.34
C GLN A 69 -1.10 -4.43 1.86
N TYR A 70 -2.03 -3.61 2.37
CA TYR A 70 -2.30 -3.57 3.81
C TYR A 70 -2.95 -4.86 4.32
N THR A 71 -3.79 -5.50 3.50
CA THR A 71 -4.35 -6.81 3.84
C THR A 71 -3.26 -7.88 3.93
N TRP A 72 -2.25 -7.84 3.06
CA TRP A 72 -1.10 -8.73 3.12
C TRP A 72 -0.28 -8.50 4.38
N LEU A 73 0.07 -7.25 4.72
CA LEU A 73 0.78 -6.92 5.98
C LEU A 73 0.00 -7.41 7.20
N TRP A 74 -1.32 -7.17 7.23
CA TRP A 74 -2.20 -7.65 8.29
C TRP A 74 -2.23 -9.18 8.37
N ALA A 75 -2.30 -9.86 7.22
CA ALA A 75 -2.28 -11.31 7.14
C ALA A 75 -0.96 -11.88 7.67
N VAL A 76 0.19 -11.26 7.38
CA VAL A 76 1.48 -11.67 7.92
C VAL A 76 1.46 -11.58 9.45
N VAL A 77 1.07 -10.44 10.00
CA VAL A 77 1.09 -10.22 11.45
C VAL A 77 0.11 -11.13 12.18
N LYS A 78 -1.15 -11.15 11.75
CA LYS A 78 -2.20 -11.95 12.42
C LYS A 78 -2.11 -13.43 12.12
N GLY A 79 -1.75 -13.77 10.89
CA GLY A 79 -1.67 -15.15 10.46
C GLY A 79 -0.48 -15.88 11.07
N LEU A 80 0.65 -15.21 11.30
CA LEU A 80 1.82 -15.83 11.96
C LEU A 80 1.78 -15.76 13.48
N GLN A 81 0.83 -15.04 14.08
CA GLN A 81 0.75 -14.84 15.53
C GLN A 81 0.74 -16.14 16.34
N HIS A 82 0.09 -17.19 15.83
CA HIS A 82 -0.01 -18.50 16.49
C HIS A 82 1.32 -19.29 16.49
N LYS A 83 2.33 -18.85 15.73
CA LYS A 83 3.68 -19.45 15.66
C LYS A 83 4.72 -18.68 16.49
N ILE A 84 4.29 -17.63 17.19
CA ILE A 84 5.14 -16.91 18.13
C ILE A 84 5.15 -17.69 19.46
N PRO A 85 6.33 -17.96 20.04
CA PRO A 85 6.46 -18.51 21.38
C PRO A 85 5.63 -17.75 22.42
N GLY A 86 4.96 -18.47 23.32
CA GLY A 86 4.03 -17.88 24.29
C GLY A 86 4.67 -16.94 25.31
N ASP A 87 5.99 -16.97 25.47
CA ASP A 87 6.79 -16.10 26.31
C ASP A 87 7.11 -14.74 25.66
N ILE A 88 6.83 -14.58 24.36
CA ILE A 88 7.13 -13.35 23.60
C ILE A 88 5.84 -12.57 23.30
N ASP A 89 5.64 -11.45 24.00
CA ASP A 89 4.56 -10.51 23.67
C ASP A 89 5.02 -9.46 22.64
N LEU A 90 4.51 -9.59 21.42
CA LEU A 90 4.63 -8.57 20.38
C LEU A 90 3.47 -7.56 20.47
N HIS A 91 3.23 -6.85 21.58
CA HIS A 91 2.34 -5.67 21.73
C HIS A 91 1.22 -5.47 20.66
N ILE A 92 0.39 -6.49 20.40
CA ILE A 92 -0.43 -6.56 19.18
C ILE A 92 -1.55 -5.51 19.18
N LYS A 93 -1.91 -5.02 20.36
CA LYS A 93 -2.85 -3.90 20.53
C LYS A 93 -2.33 -2.63 19.83
N ARG A 94 -1.02 -2.35 19.87
CA ARG A 94 -0.42 -1.19 19.20
C ARG A 94 -0.52 -1.33 17.69
N PHE A 95 -0.22 -2.52 17.17
CA PHE A 95 -0.42 -2.84 15.75
C PHE A 95 -1.85 -2.60 15.29
N ASN A 96 -2.84 -3.11 16.04
CA ASN A 96 -4.25 -2.94 15.69
C ASN A 96 -4.66 -1.46 15.64
N ILE A 97 -4.22 -0.65 16.62
CA ILE A 97 -4.53 0.79 16.64
C ILE A 97 -3.95 1.46 15.41
N VAL A 98 -2.65 1.26 15.12
CA VAL A 98 -2.00 1.90 13.96
C VAL A 98 -2.60 1.40 12.65
N PHE A 99 -2.95 0.12 12.55
CA PHE A 99 -3.61 -0.44 11.37
C PHE A 99 -4.96 0.22 11.11
N VAL A 100 -5.82 0.33 12.13
CA VAL A 100 -7.12 1.01 12.01
C VAL A 100 -6.94 2.49 11.67
N SER A 101 -6.00 3.18 12.32
CA SER A 101 -5.66 4.58 11.98
C SER A 101 -5.21 4.72 10.52
N THR A 102 -4.43 3.77 10.00
CA THR A 102 -3.99 3.75 8.59
C THR A 102 -5.18 3.63 7.64
N ILE A 103 -6.15 2.77 7.94
CA ILE A 103 -7.36 2.63 7.10
C ILE A 103 -8.19 3.92 7.12
N ILE A 104 -8.37 4.55 8.27
CA ILE A 104 -9.10 5.83 8.38
C ILE A 104 -8.39 6.92 7.57
N LEU A 105 -7.07 7.03 7.72
CA LEU A 105 -6.27 8.01 7.00
C LEU A 105 -6.23 7.72 5.49
N LEU A 106 -6.27 6.46 5.06
CA LEU A 106 -6.38 6.06 3.66
C LEU A 106 -7.72 6.52 3.05
N LEU A 107 -8.83 6.30 3.76
CA LEU A 107 -10.16 6.75 3.33
C LEU A 107 -10.23 8.29 3.26
N LEU A 108 -9.67 8.97 4.26
CA LEU A 108 -9.55 10.42 4.27
C LEU A 108 -8.73 10.91 3.07
N LEU A 109 -7.57 10.30 2.82
CA LEU A 109 -6.70 10.64 1.70
C LEU A 109 -7.41 10.50 0.36
N TYR A 110 -8.10 9.38 0.11
CA TYR A 110 -8.84 9.19 -1.14
C TYR A 110 -10.01 10.17 -1.30
N THR A 111 -10.68 10.51 -0.20
CA THR A 111 -11.75 11.52 -0.21
C THR A 111 -11.19 12.90 -0.56
N LEU A 112 -10.08 13.29 0.09
CA LEU A 112 -9.38 14.55 -0.20
C LEU A 112 -8.86 14.60 -1.63
N MET A 113 -8.29 13.51 -2.14
CA MET A 113 -7.86 13.40 -3.54
C MET A 113 -9.05 13.54 -4.50
N TYR A 114 -10.17 12.88 -4.23
CA TYR A 114 -11.37 13.02 -5.06
C TYR A 114 -11.90 14.46 -5.09
N ILE A 115 -12.01 15.12 -3.93
CA ILE A 115 -12.41 16.52 -3.83
C ILE A 115 -11.42 17.39 -4.63
N MET A 116 -10.13 17.20 -4.39
CA MET A 116 -9.06 17.90 -5.08
C MET A 116 -9.20 17.74 -6.61
N PHE A 117 -9.26 16.53 -7.16
CA PHE A 117 -9.32 16.36 -8.61
C PHE A 117 -10.66 16.81 -9.23
N SER A 118 -11.77 16.70 -8.51
CA SER A 118 -13.08 17.15 -9.01
C SER A 118 -13.20 18.68 -9.08
N THR A 119 -12.63 19.40 -8.09
CA THR A 119 -12.67 20.86 -8.01
C THR A 119 -11.49 21.53 -8.71
N LEU A 120 -10.25 21.05 -8.53
CA LEU A 120 -9.03 21.67 -9.05
C LEU A 120 -8.99 21.73 -10.57
N PHE A 121 -9.32 20.63 -11.25
CA PHE A 121 -9.25 20.63 -12.70
C PHE A 121 -10.40 21.41 -13.35
N ALA A 122 -11.49 21.70 -12.64
CA ALA A 122 -12.64 22.43 -13.18
C ALA A 122 -12.30 23.85 -13.64
N SER A 123 -11.27 24.46 -13.04
CA SER A 123 -10.99 25.89 -13.12
C SER A 123 -9.74 26.23 -13.94
N PHE A 124 -9.17 25.27 -14.68
CA PHE A 124 -7.95 25.47 -15.47
C PHE A 124 -7.96 26.60 -16.52
N PRO A 125 -9.10 27.14 -17.01
CA PRO A 125 -9.05 28.34 -17.86
C PRO A 125 -8.77 29.64 -17.08
N GLU A 126 -9.00 29.69 -15.76
CA GLU A 126 -8.81 30.90 -14.96
C GLU A 126 -7.36 30.98 -14.44
N GLN A 127 -6.59 31.94 -14.96
CA GLN A 127 -5.19 32.18 -14.58
C GLN A 127 -4.99 32.58 -13.10
N SER A 128 -6.04 32.64 -12.28
CA SER A 128 -5.94 32.88 -10.85
C SER A 128 -5.80 31.58 -10.07
N VAL A 129 -4.65 31.41 -9.41
CA VAL A 129 -4.48 30.38 -8.37
C VAL A 129 -5.51 30.63 -7.27
N ASN A 130 -6.56 29.81 -7.20
CA ASN A 130 -7.58 29.90 -6.18
C ASN A 130 -6.95 29.60 -4.79
N PRO A 131 -7.12 30.46 -3.78
CA PRO A 131 -6.61 30.23 -2.42
C PRO A 131 -7.01 28.89 -1.82
N GLU A 132 -8.16 28.33 -2.23
CA GLU A 132 -8.62 27.00 -1.80
C GLU A 132 -7.64 25.87 -2.15
N TYR A 133 -6.81 26.07 -3.19
CA TYR A 133 -5.77 25.11 -3.59
C TYR A 133 -4.71 24.92 -2.51
N PHE A 134 -4.30 26.02 -1.88
CA PHE A 134 -3.36 25.97 -0.78
C PHE A 134 -3.98 25.27 0.42
N VAL A 135 -5.26 25.52 0.72
CA VAL A 135 -5.95 24.87 1.85
C VAL A 135 -5.99 23.35 1.67
N VAL A 136 -6.41 22.87 0.50
CA VAL A 136 -6.46 21.41 0.21
C VAL A 136 -5.05 20.80 0.25
N PHE A 137 -4.04 21.49 -0.28
CA PHE A 137 -2.65 21.03 -0.21
C PHE A 137 -2.13 20.95 1.23
N PHE A 138 -2.32 21.99 2.04
CA PHE A 138 -1.87 22.04 3.44
C PHE A 138 -2.57 21.04 4.35
N ILE A 139 -3.77 20.57 3.99
CA ILE A 139 -4.45 19.46 4.68
C ILE A 139 -3.96 18.11 4.18
N THR A 140 -3.82 17.97 2.86
CA THR A 140 -3.44 16.71 2.21
C THR A 140 -2.00 16.31 2.56
N PHE A 141 -1.07 17.26 2.63
CA PHE A 141 0.34 16.97 2.89
C PHE A 141 0.58 16.31 4.26
N PRO A 142 0.07 16.85 5.40
CA PRO A 142 0.17 16.18 6.70
C PRO A 142 -0.50 14.81 6.73
N VAL A 143 -1.64 14.64 6.06
CA VAL A 143 -2.32 13.34 5.97
C VAL A 143 -1.43 12.31 5.26
N ASN A 144 -0.75 12.70 4.18
CA ASN A 144 0.21 11.84 3.49
C ASN A 144 1.42 11.51 4.37
N MET A 145 1.97 12.49 5.10
CA MET A 145 3.09 12.25 6.02
C MET A 145 2.71 11.32 7.17
N ALA A 146 1.53 11.50 7.76
CA ALA A 146 1.00 10.61 8.79
C ALA A 146 0.80 9.18 8.25
N MET A 147 0.21 9.05 7.06
CA MET A 147 0.08 7.76 6.36
C MET A 147 1.41 7.08 6.13
N PHE A 148 2.41 7.83 5.66
CA PHE A 148 3.75 7.29 5.44
C PHE A 148 4.36 6.77 6.74
N GLY A 149 4.29 7.53 7.83
CA GLY A 149 4.75 7.10 9.15
C GLY A 149 4.05 5.84 9.66
N CYS A 150 2.72 5.78 9.55
CA CYS A 150 1.96 4.58 9.91
C CYS A 150 2.35 3.37 9.05
N SER A 151 2.56 3.56 7.75
CA SER A 151 2.97 2.49 6.83
C SER A 151 4.34 1.92 7.20
N LEU A 152 5.32 2.77 7.52
CA LEU A 152 6.64 2.34 8.00
C LEU A 152 6.50 1.51 9.27
N TYR A 153 5.68 1.94 10.23
CA TYR A 153 5.44 1.19 11.45
C TYR A 153 4.82 -0.19 11.18
N LEU A 154 3.82 -0.28 10.29
CA LEU A 154 3.18 -1.55 9.94
C LEU A 154 4.16 -2.51 9.25
N MET A 155 4.99 -2.01 8.33
CA MET A 155 6.04 -2.79 7.67
C MET A 155 7.08 -3.28 8.68
N TYR A 156 7.51 -2.42 9.61
CA TYR A 156 8.44 -2.80 10.68
C TYR A 156 7.84 -3.89 11.56
N PHE A 157 6.58 -3.75 11.95
CA PHE A 157 5.91 -4.72 12.80
C PHE A 157 5.73 -6.08 12.08
N ALA A 158 5.43 -6.06 10.78
CA ALA A 158 5.37 -7.27 9.96
C ALA A 158 6.75 -7.95 9.85
N ALA A 159 7.81 -7.16 9.61
CA ALA A 159 9.19 -7.64 9.60
C ALA A 159 9.60 -8.26 10.94
N GLN A 160 9.33 -7.58 12.04
CA GLN A 160 9.60 -8.07 13.39
C GLN A 160 8.83 -9.36 13.68
N THR A 161 7.55 -9.44 13.27
CA THR A 161 6.72 -10.63 13.45
C THR A 161 7.29 -11.81 12.70
N LEU A 162 7.59 -11.63 11.41
CA LEU A 162 8.19 -12.68 10.58
C LEU A 162 9.52 -13.15 11.19
N LYS A 163 10.39 -12.21 11.59
CA LYS A 163 11.70 -12.56 12.15
C LYS A 163 11.63 -13.25 13.50
N THR A 164 10.68 -12.84 14.34
CA THR A 164 10.45 -13.47 15.65
C THR A 164 9.97 -14.90 15.49
N VAL A 165 9.15 -15.18 14.47
CA VAL A 165 8.70 -16.54 14.14
C VAL A 165 9.83 -17.38 13.57
N GLU A 166 10.73 -16.81 12.77
CA GLU A 166 11.89 -17.55 12.27
C GLU A 166 12.92 -17.88 13.36
N LEU A 167 13.20 -16.91 14.25
CA LEU A 167 14.24 -17.05 15.29
C LEU A 167 13.72 -17.68 16.58
N GLN A 168 12.40 -17.77 16.77
CA GLN A 168 11.76 -18.14 18.04
C GLN A 168 12.23 -17.30 19.23
N HIS A 169 12.73 -16.11 18.95
CA HIS A 169 13.16 -15.13 19.96
C HIS A 169 12.77 -13.74 19.48
N LYS A 170 12.54 -12.83 20.43
CA LYS A 170 12.12 -11.46 20.11
C LYS A 170 13.18 -10.78 19.25
N SER A 171 12.82 -10.40 18.02
CA SER A 171 13.72 -9.69 17.14
C SER A 171 13.77 -8.20 17.48
N GLY A 172 14.97 -7.66 17.68
CA GLY A 172 15.24 -6.22 17.60
C GLY A 172 15.20 -5.72 16.14
N PHE A 173 15.25 -4.40 15.96
CA PHE A 173 15.27 -3.78 14.63
C PHE A 173 16.53 -4.15 13.83
N ASP A 174 17.67 -4.27 14.51
CA ASP A 174 18.96 -4.72 13.96
C ASP A 174 18.84 -6.07 13.21
N LYS A 175 18.07 -7.00 13.77
CA LYS A 175 17.89 -8.35 13.23
C LYS A 175 16.79 -8.47 12.17
N CYS A 176 15.89 -7.48 12.07
CA CYS A 176 14.80 -7.48 11.09
C CYS A 176 14.89 -6.35 10.04
N ALA A 177 15.99 -5.59 10.00
CA ALA A 177 16.17 -4.46 9.08
C ALA A 177 16.07 -4.89 7.61
N LEU A 178 16.62 -6.05 7.25
CA LEU A 178 16.52 -6.59 5.88
C LEU A 178 15.07 -6.92 5.53
N GLU A 179 14.35 -7.62 6.41
CA GLU A 179 12.94 -7.94 6.21
C GLU A 179 12.08 -6.67 6.10
N PHE A 180 12.38 -5.63 6.89
CA PHE A 180 11.72 -4.33 6.77
C PHE A 180 11.95 -3.69 5.40
N VAL A 181 13.19 -3.67 4.91
CA VAL A 181 13.52 -3.17 3.57
C VAL A 181 12.81 -3.98 2.49
N LEU A 182 12.70 -5.31 2.65
CA LEU A 182 11.93 -6.16 1.73
C LEU A 182 10.43 -5.82 1.74
N PHE A 183 9.80 -5.61 2.90
CA PHE A 183 8.41 -5.14 2.98
C PHE A 183 8.23 -3.73 2.37
N PHE A 184 9.24 -2.88 2.45
CA PHE A 184 9.23 -1.55 1.83
C PHE A 184 9.30 -1.66 0.30
N PHE A 185 10.25 -2.42 -0.23
CA PHE A 185 10.43 -2.67 -1.67
C PHE A 185 9.57 -3.84 -2.15
N ASN A 186 8.25 -3.65 -2.10
CA ASN A 186 7.23 -4.66 -2.34
C ASN A 186 7.41 -5.54 -3.60
N ILE A 187 7.99 -5.02 -4.69
CA ILE A 187 8.28 -5.84 -5.89
C ILE A 187 9.24 -6.97 -5.53
N VAL A 188 10.45 -6.66 -5.07
CA VAL A 188 11.46 -7.67 -4.71
C VAL A 188 11.05 -8.40 -3.43
N GLY A 189 10.45 -7.66 -2.50
CA GLY A 189 9.93 -8.15 -1.24
C GLY A 189 9.00 -9.33 -1.38
N ILE A 190 7.98 -9.25 -2.23
CA ILE A 190 7.01 -10.35 -2.43
C ILE A 190 7.72 -11.63 -2.87
N TRP A 191 8.66 -11.53 -3.81
CA TRP A 191 9.35 -12.70 -4.37
C TRP A 191 10.25 -13.40 -3.35
N ILE A 192 10.77 -12.68 -2.36
CA ILE A 192 11.65 -13.23 -1.32
C ILE A 192 10.85 -13.63 -0.07
N LEU A 193 9.96 -12.76 0.41
CA LEU A 193 9.23 -12.93 1.66
C LEU A 193 8.09 -13.94 1.53
N GLN A 194 7.32 -13.91 0.45
CA GLN A 194 6.14 -14.78 0.33
C GLN A 194 6.53 -16.27 0.35
N PRO A 195 7.54 -16.76 -0.39
CA PRO A 195 7.94 -18.17 -0.30
C PRO A 195 8.43 -18.58 1.09
N ARG A 196 9.10 -17.67 1.83
CA ARG A 196 9.50 -17.91 3.23
C ARG A 196 8.28 -18.06 4.13
N ILE A 197 7.30 -17.18 3.98
CA ILE A 197 6.02 -17.23 4.70
C ILE A 197 5.28 -18.55 4.39
N ASN A 198 5.21 -18.96 3.12
CA ASN A 198 4.59 -20.22 2.72
C ASN A 198 5.24 -21.43 3.44
N LYS A 199 6.58 -21.50 3.47
CA LYS A 199 7.30 -22.57 4.19
C LYS A 199 6.95 -22.58 5.68
N LEU A 200 6.96 -21.42 6.33
CA LEU A 200 6.57 -21.29 7.74
C LEU A 200 5.12 -21.74 7.99
N MET A 201 4.23 -21.61 7.00
CA MET A 201 2.84 -22.06 7.12
C MET A 201 2.65 -23.56 6.87
N GLU A 202 3.55 -24.18 6.11
CA GLU A 202 3.56 -25.63 5.85
C GLU A 202 4.22 -26.41 6.98
N ASP A 203 5.26 -25.84 7.61
CA ASP A 203 6.06 -26.54 8.61
C ASP A 203 5.50 -26.32 10.04
N PRO A 204 5.23 -27.40 10.82
CA PRO A 204 4.88 -27.29 12.23
C PRO A 204 6.04 -26.76 13.09
N HIS A 205 7.29 -26.89 12.63
CA HIS A 205 8.49 -26.47 13.36
C HIS A 205 9.22 -25.30 12.68
N PRO A 206 9.78 -24.37 13.46
CA PRO A 206 10.48 -23.19 12.93
C PRO A 206 11.81 -23.59 12.27
N LEU A 207 12.11 -22.97 11.12
CA LEU A 207 13.25 -23.24 10.21
C LEU A 207 14.66 -23.11 10.84
N SER A 208 14.77 -22.84 12.14
CA SER A 208 16.05 -22.71 12.85
C SER A 208 16.82 -24.02 13.01
N GLU A 209 16.24 -25.17 12.67
CA GLU A 209 16.90 -26.48 12.73
C GLU A 209 17.54 -26.93 11.40
N ILE A 210 17.50 -26.12 10.33
CA ILE A 210 18.04 -26.48 9.00
C ILE A 210 19.24 -25.59 8.59
N GLN A 211 20.11 -25.24 9.52
CA GLN A 211 21.42 -24.64 9.23
C GLN A 211 22.52 -25.40 9.95
#